data_AF-A0A4Y8VHJ5-F1
#
_entry.id   AF-A0A4Y8VHJ5-F1
#
_cell.length_a   1.000
_cell.length_b   1.000
_cell.length_c   1.000
_cell.angle_alpha   90.00
_cell.angle_beta   90.00
_cell.angle_gamma   90.00
#
_symmetry.space_group_name_H-M   'P 1'
#
loop_
_entity.id
_entity.type
_entity.pdbx_description
1 polymer ?
#
loop_
_entity_poly.entity_id
_entity_poly.type
_entity_poly.pdbx_seq_one_letter_code
_entity_poly.pdbx_strand_id
1 'polypeptide(L)'
;MKKEKNLESLSDDEILQGFKDANARIVREYYYGYCRVAYCIYDKRYDLQHKPGMDFFSLAHEYYLYLCEHDFKPLEDRKPSMSLKTWMVNGFRFLLLDKLKEVVKEHLFESFEARQESRKMQFDVTDNQFEHDLYQTIEDIGNFYYGRDSKNSIILKMLYIEGFRGKDVAMQLGMTASAVTQRCQKMMHDVVIPYFKKYFDASEYGSYLSFAEEDTSVSSAPKMSMPSMMASRMCCEEAADNGNNIFNNKNNMEDMKKGRITPRWIDSLKENEIFVFGSNLAGMHGGGAARIACLHFGAVMGKGVGLQGQSYAIPTMQGGVETIRPYVNDFLDFAKHHPEMQFLVTPIGCGIAGFEAEDIAPLFESAKEMKNISLPESFWEVIE
;
A
#
# COMPACT_ATOMS: atom_id res chain seq x y z
N MET A 1 -50.07 52.00 24.12
CA MET A 1 -49.22 52.06 22.90
C MET A 1 -48.18 53.15 23.08
N LYS A 2 -46.92 52.81 23.39
CA LYS A 2 -45.82 53.80 23.38
C LYS A 2 -45.52 54.13 21.91
N LYS A 3 -45.60 55.41 21.55
CA LYS A 3 -45.18 55.94 20.23
C LYS A 3 -43.75 55.48 19.96
N GLU A 4 -43.53 54.73 18.89
CA GLU A 4 -42.17 54.51 18.36
C GLU A 4 -41.59 55.87 17.96
N LYS A 5 -40.55 56.32 18.66
CA LYS A 5 -39.77 57.49 18.25
C LYS A 5 -39.14 57.19 16.88
N ASN A 6 -39.14 58.20 16.01
CA ASN A 6 -38.45 58.14 14.73
C ASN A 6 -36.96 57.89 14.98
N LEU A 7 -36.36 56.89 14.33
CA LEU A 7 -34.96 56.48 14.52
C LEU A 7 -34.02 57.70 14.48
N GLU A 8 -34.24 58.62 13.54
CA GLU A 8 -33.44 59.84 13.34
C GLU A 8 -33.33 60.80 14.54
N SER A 9 -34.06 60.57 15.64
CA SER A 9 -34.11 61.44 16.82
C SER A 9 -33.59 60.82 18.13
N LEU A 10 -32.97 59.63 18.06
CA LEU A 10 -32.43 58.98 19.26
C LEU A 10 -31.12 59.62 19.71
N SER A 11 -30.99 59.86 21.02
CA SER A 11 -29.72 60.29 21.61
C SER A 11 -28.74 59.11 21.65
N ASP A 12 -27.43 59.43 21.77
CA ASP A 12 -26.41 58.40 21.92
C ASP A 12 -26.66 57.49 23.15
N ASP A 13 -27.23 58.04 24.23
CA ASP A 13 -27.55 57.27 25.44
C ASP A 13 -28.75 56.33 25.22
N GLU A 14 -29.75 56.77 24.45
CA GLU A 14 -30.90 55.92 24.06
C GLU A 14 -30.44 54.78 23.13
N ILE A 15 -29.48 55.04 22.24
CA ILE A 15 -28.87 54.04 21.36
C ILE A 15 -28.06 53.04 22.18
N LEU A 16 -27.24 53.50 23.12
CA LEU A 16 -26.44 52.65 23.98
C LEU A 16 -27.30 51.74 24.86
N GLN A 17 -28.38 52.27 25.44
CA GLN A 17 -29.34 51.46 26.18
C GLN A 17 -30.00 50.41 25.27
N GLY A 18 -30.31 50.77 24.02
CA GLY A 18 -30.82 49.84 23.03
C GLY A 18 -29.87 48.70 22.66
N PHE A 19 -28.55 48.90 22.77
CA PHE A 19 -27.56 47.82 22.62
C PHE A 19 -27.63 46.85 23.79
N LYS A 20 -27.67 47.35 25.03
CA LYS A 20 -27.77 46.54 26.24
C LYS A 20 -29.06 45.72 26.30
N ASP A 21 -30.17 46.32 25.87
CA ASP A 21 -31.47 45.67 25.82
C ASP A 21 -31.60 44.69 24.64
N ALA A 22 -30.54 44.52 23.83
CA ALA A 22 -30.52 43.72 22.61
C ALA A 22 -31.69 44.06 21.65
N ASN A 23 -32.05 45.34 21.56
CA ASN A 23 -33.15 45.77 20.71
C ASN A 23 -32.79 45.55 19.23
N ALA A 24 -33.46 44.58 18.60
CA ALA A 24 -33.15 44.13 17.24
C ALA A 24 -33.16 45.25 16.18
N ARG A 25 -33.95 46.32 16.39
CA ARG A 25 -34.03 47.46 15.47
C ARG A 25 -32.84 48.41 15.69
N ILE A 26 -32.50 48.70 16.94
CA ILE A 26 -31.38 49.59 17.28
C ILE A 26 -30.03 48.95 16.93
N VAL A 27 -29.86 47.66 17.25
CA VAL A 27 -28.63 46.92 16.91
C VAL A 27 -28.43 46.87 15.38
N ARG A 28 -29.49 46.59 14.62
CA ARG A 28 -29.38 46.52 13.15
C ARG A 28 -29.01 47.86 12.51
N GLU A 29 -29.69 48.93 12.91
CA GLU A 29 -29.51 50.24 12.28
C GLU A 29 -28.26 50.98 12.78
N TYR A 30 -28.02 50.98 14.09
CA TYR A 30 -26.93 51.75 14.70
C TYR A 30 -25.67 50.93 14.89
N TYR A 31 -25.74 49.78 15.56
CA TYR A 31 -24.54 49.00 15.86
C TYR A 31 -23.86 48.53 14.56
N TYR A 32 -24.57 47.76 13.74
CA TYR A 32 -24.02 47.32 12.45
C TYR A 32 -23.77 48.48 11.49
N GLY A 33 -24.58 49.56 11.56
CA GLY A 33 -24.35 50.77 10.77
C GLY A 33 -23.01 51.45 11.12
N TYR A 34 -22.69 51.59 12.40
CA TYR A 34 -21.43 52.17 12.86
C TYR A 34 -20.23 51.26 12.55
N CYS A 35 -20.37 49.95 12.79
CA CYS A 35 -19.34 48.98 12.41
C CYS A 35 -19.09 48.98 10.90
N ARG A 36 -20.12 49.15 10.06
CA ARG A 36 -19.97 49.21 8.60
C ARG A 36 -19.17 50.43 8.17
N VAL A 37 -19.39 51.58 8.80
CA VAL A 37 -18.57 52.78 8.58
C VAL A 37 -17.11 52.52 8.98
N ALA A 38 -16.88 51.91 10.15
CA ALA A 38 -15.53 51.56 10.60
C ALA A 38 -14.83 50.61 9.60
N TYR A 39 -15.52 49.55 9.20
CA TYR A 39 -15.02 48.56 8.25
C TYR A 39 -14.62 49.20 6.92
N CYS A 40 -15.49 50.02 6.31
CA CYS A 40 -15.16 50.71 5.05
C CYS A 40 -13.94 51.65 5.16
N ILE A 41 -13.71 52.25 6.33
CA ILE A 41 -12.54 53.10 6.57
C ILE A 41 -11.27 52.25 6.64
N TYR A 42 -11.30 51.15 7.39
CA TYR A 42 -10.12 50.32 7.63
C TYR A 42 -9.80 49.37 6.48
N ASP A 43 -10.80 48.94 5.72
CA ASP A 43 -10.64 48.13 4.51
C ASP A 43 -9.78 48.85 3.47
N LYS A 44 -10.02 50.15 3.25
CA LYS A 44 -9.17 50.99 2.39
C LYS A 44 -7.72 51.09 2.85
N ARG A 45 -7.45 50.88 4.14
CA ARG A 45 -6.12 51.06 4.74
C ARG A 45 -5.35 49.75 4.85
N TYR A 46 -6.04 48.64 5.10
CA TYR A 46 -5.43 47.35 5.42
C TYR A 46 -5.81 46.23 4.46
N ASP A 47 -6.67 46.51 3.48
CA ASP A 47 -7.12 45.54 2.47
C ASP A 47 -7.72 44.29 3.13
N LEU A 48 -8.82 44.49 3.87
CA LEU A 48 -9.40 43.48 4.76
C LEU A 48 -10.15 42.41 3.97
N GLN A 49 -10.85 42.79 2.90
CA GLN A 49 -11.70 41.88 2.10
C GLN A 49 -10.94 40.66 1.53
N HIS A 50 -9.65 40.81 1.27
CA HIS A 50 -8.82 39.73 0.71
C HIS A 50 -8.11 38.89 1.78
N LYS A 51 -8.33 39.16 3.08
CA LYS A 51 -7.69 38.44 4.18
C LYS A 51 -8.66 37.43 4.81
N PRO A 52 -8.21 36.20 5.11
CA PRO A 52 -9.07 35.20 5.73
C PRO A 52 -9.49 35.66 7.14
N GLY A 53 -10.75 35.41 7.51
CA GLY A 53 -11.31 35.78 8.81
C GLY A 53 -11.53 37.29 9.03
N MET A 54 -11.35 38.12 8.00
CA MET A 54 -11.45 39.58 8.07
C MET A 54 -12.74 40.13 7.46
N ASP A 55 -13.76 39.29 7.26
CA ASP A 55 -15.03 39.76 6.72
C ASP A 55 -15.79 40.65 7.72
N PHE A 56 -16.69 41.48 7.18
CA PHE A 56 -17.44 42.45 7.95
C PHE A 56 -18.24 41.81 9.10
N PHE A 57 -18.92 40.69 8.85
CA PHE A 57 -19.81 40.09 9.85
C PHE A 57 -19.01 39.45 10.98
N SER A 58 -17.90 38.77 10.67
CA SER A 58 -17.02 38.20 11.69
C SER A 58 -16.49 39.29 12.64
N LEU A 59 -15.92 40.37 12.10
CA LEU A 59 -15.38 41.45 12.93
C LEU A 59 -16.48 42.21 13.70
N ALA A 60 -17.63 42.47 13.06
CA ALA A 60 -18.75 43.14 13.72
C ALA A 60 -19.37 42.28 14.82
N HIS A 61 -19.43 40.96 14.64
CA HIS A 61 -19.97 40.04 15.62
C HIS A 61 -19.03 39.90 16.82
N GLU A 62 -17.73 39.75 16.57
CA GLU A 62 -16.75 39.65 17.64
C GLU A 62 -16.63 40.93 18.47
N TYR A 63 -16.72 42.10 17.82
CA TYR A 63 -16.79 43.37 18.55
C TYR A 63 -18.03 43.44 19.45
N TYR A 64 -19.14 42.82 19.05
CA TYR A 64 -20.37 42.80 19.83
C TYR A 64 -20.21 41.88 21.05
N LEU A 65 -19.61 40.70 20.85
CA LEU A 65 -19.30 39.76 21.93
C LEU A 65 -18.37 40.40 22.96
N TYR A 66 -17.31 41.07 22.52
CA TYR A 66 -16.41 41.81 23.41
C TYR A 66 -17.16 42.84 24.27
N LEU A 67 -18.09 43.59 23.65
CA LEU A 67 -18.90 44.57 24.37
C LEU A 67 -19.87 43.90 25.35
N CYS A 68 -20.48 42.77 24.98
CA CYS A 68 -21.32 41.97 25.87
C CYS A 68 -20.55 41.44 27.09
N GLU A 69 -19.35 40.90 26.89
CA GLU A 69 -18.49 40.39 27.97
C GLU A 69 -18.08 41.47 28.98
N HIS A 70 -18.05 42.73 28.54
CA HIS A 70 -17.68 43.87 29.37
C HIS A 70 -18.87 44.75 29.77
N ASP A 71 -20.10 44.22 29.71
CA ASP A 71 -21.34 44.94 30.04
C ASP A 71 -21.50 46.30 29.34
N PHE A 72 -20.94 46.44 28.14
CA PHE A 72 -20.87 47.69 27.37
C PHE A 72 -20.14 48.86 28.07
N LYS A 73 -19.46 48.65 29.21
CA LYS A 73 -18.66 49.67 29.91
C LYS A 73 -17.66 50.41 28.99
N PRO A 74 -17.00 49.75 28.02
CA PRO A 74 -16.11 50.46 27.10
C PRO A 74 -16.79 51.58 26.28
N LEU A 75 -18.11 51.52 26.09
CA LEU A 75 -18.88 52.57 25.42
C LEU A 75 -19.40 53.64 26.39
N GLU A 76 -19.56 53.30 27.67
CA GLU A 76 -19.95 54.22 28.74
C GLU A 76 -18.80 55.16 29.11
N ASP A 77 -17.57 54.64 29.16
CA ASP A 77 -16.34 55.38 29.48
C ASP A 77 -15.90 56.36 28.37
N ARG A 78 -16.77 56.60 27.40
CA ARG A 78 -16.57 57.54 26.30
C ARG A 78 -16.42 58.97 26.82
N LYS A 79 -15.47 59.71 26.23
CA LYS A 79 -15.35 61.15 26.47
C LYS A 79 -16.64 61.88 26.07
N PRO A 80 -17.23 62.72 26.94
CA PRO A 80 -18.48 63.44 26.64
C PRO A 80 -18.44 64.32 25.38
N SER A 81 -17.25 64.71 24.92
CA SER A 81 -17.04 65.52 23.72
C SER A 81 -17.04 64.73 22.40
N MET A 82 -17.13 63.40 22.43
CA MET A 82 -17.09 62.54 21.24
C MET A 82 -18.42 61.83 21.04
N SER A 83 -18.90 61.70 19.79
CA SER A 83 -20.12 60.93 19.46
C SER A 83 -19.92 59.42 19.65
N LEU A 84 -21.02 58.68 19.85
CA LEU A 84 -20.99 57.24 20.09
C LEU A 84 -20.45 56.52 18.86
N LYS A 85 -20.87 56.98 17.68
CA LYS A 85 -20.35 56.56 16.39
C LYS A 85 -18.82 56.69 16.32
N THR A 86 -18.28 57.88 16.63
CA THR A 86 -16.83 58.11 16.59
C THR A 86 -16.09 57.21 17.57
N TRP A 87 -16.64 57.03 18.77
CA TRP A 87 -16.05 56.19 19.80
C TRP A 87 -16.04 54.72 19.39
N MET A 88 -17.14 54.21 18.84
CA MET A 88 -17.23 52.85 18.34
C MET A 88 -16.30 52.59 17.16
N VAL A 89 -16.16 53.54 16.22
CA VAL A 89 -15.20 53.42 15.10
C VAL A 89 -13.75 53.35 15.61
N ASN A 90 -13.42 54.06 16.70
CA ASN A 90 -12.11 53.98 17.33
C ASN A 90 -11.93 52.67 18.11
N GLY A 91 -12.95 52.20 18.83
CA GLY A 91 -12.94 50.92 19.54
C GLY A 91 -12.74 49.73 18.59
N PHE A 92 -13.49 49.71 17.49
CA PHE A 92 -13.41 48.70 16.43
C PHE A 92 -12.00 48.56 15.84
N ARG A 93 -11.23 49.66 15.83
CA ARG A 93 -9.82 49.66 15.38
C ARG A 93 -8.95 48.70 16.19
N PHE A 94 -9.14 48.64 17.50
CA PHE A 94 -8.29 47.86 18.38
C PHE A 94 -8.50 46.37 18.15
N LEU A 95 -9.76 45.94 18.04
CA LEU A 95 -10.11 44.57 17.65
C LEU A 95 -9.48 44.21 16.30
N LEU A 96 -9.67 45.08 15.31
CA LEU A 96 -9.14 44.87 13.96
C LEU A 96 -7.61 44.75 13.94
N LEU A 97 -6.91 45.60 14.70
CA LEU A 97 -5.45 45.52 14.79
C LEU A 97 -4.98 44.24 15.49
N ASP A 98 -5.73 43.75 16.47
CA ASP A 98 -5.42 42.50 17.15
C ASP A 98 -5.61 41.31 16.21
N LYS A 99 -6.73 41.26 15.48
CA LYS A 99 -6.95 40.28 14.43
C LYS A 99 -5.92 40.32 13.33
N LEU A 100 -5.46 41.49 12.93
CA LEU A 100 -4.41 41.59 11.91
C LEU A 100 -3.09 40.99 12.41
N LYS A 101 -2.78 41.10 13.71
CA LYS A 101 -1.63 40.41 14.31
C LYS A 101 -1.82 38.91 14.33
N GLU A 102 -3.02 38.41 14.65
CA GLU A 102 -3.33 36.99 14.59
C GLU A 102 -3.15 36.43 13.18
N VAL A 103 -3.70 37.10 12.16
CA VAL A 103 -3.53 36.70 10.75
C VAL A 103 -2.05 36.70 10.36
N VAL A 104 -1.29 37.73 10.72
CA VAL A 104 0.17 37.76 10.44
C VAL A 104 0.90 36.63 11.15
N LYS A 105 0.53 36.30 12.40
CA LYS A 105 1.14 35.20 13.17
C LYS A 105 0.79 33.82 12.59
N GLU A 106 -0.44 33.63 12.13
CA GLU A 106 -0.92 32.40 11.48
C GLU A 106 -0.37 32.22 10.06
N HIS A 107 0.01 33.29 9.37
CA HIS A 107 0.55 33.23 8.01
C HIS A 107 2.09 33.29 7.94
N LEU A 108 2.78 33.66 9.03
CA LEU A 108 4.24 33.56 9.16
C LEU A 108 4.71 32.16 9.59
N PHE A 109 3.79 31.34 10.10
CA PHE A 109 4.02 29.92 10.34
C PHE A 109 3.08 29.15 9.45
N GLU A 110 3.60 28.15 8.75
CA GLU A 110 2.77 27.20 8.01
C GLU A 110 1.70 26.65 8.98
N SER A 111 0.42 26.93 8.71
CA SER A 111 -0.69 26.52 9.57
C SER A 111 -0.63 25.01 9.81
N PHE A 112 -1.19 24.51 10.91
CA PHE A 112 -1.21 23.06 11.13
C PHE A 112 -1.82 22.32 9.93
N GLU A 113 -2.92 22.86 9.38
CA GLU A 113 -3.56 22.37 8.16
C GLU A 113 -2.61 22.43 6.95
N ALA A 114 -1.91 23.55 6.72
CA ALA A 114 -0.94 23.64 5.62
C ALA A 114 0.24 22.69 5.79
N ARG A 115 0.71 22.43 7.03
CA ARG A 115 1.72 21.41 7.36
C ARG A 115 1.22 19.98 7.24
N GLN A 116 -0.10 19.79 7.23
CA GLN A 116 -0.76 18.50 7.00
C GLN A 116 -1.05 18.30 5.52
N GLU A 117 -1.38 19.35 4.77
CA GLU A 117 -1.52 19.34 3.31
C GLU A 117 -0.16 19.23 2.60
N SER A 118 0.90 19.88 3.13
CA SER A 118 2.26 19.82 2.60
C SER A 118 3.01 18.57 3.05
N ARG A 119 2.61 17.97 4.17
CA ARG A 119 2.86 16.54 4.38
C ARG A 119 2.07 15.82 3.30
N LYS A 120 2.70 14.91 2.57
CA LYS A 120 1.95 13.80 1.97
C LYS A 120 1.29 13.06 3.13
N MET A 121 0.10 13.48 3.55
CA MET A 121 -0.76 12.68 4.40
C MET A 121 -1.16 11.47 3.58
N GLN A 122 -0.34 10.42 3.69
CA GLN A 122 -0.78 9.07 3.46
C GLN A 122 -1.75 8.79 4.61
N PHE A 123 -3.03 9.06 4.38
CA PHE A 123 -4.05 8.42 5.20
C PHE A 123 -3.87 6.91 4.99
N ASP A 124 -3.85 6.14 6.06
CA ASP A 124 -4.18 4.71 6.01
C ASP A 124 -5.67 4.59 5.66
N VAL A 125 -6.05 4.98 4.44
CA VAL A 125 -7.27 4.47 3.82
C VAL A 125 -6.88 3.12 3.26
N THR A 126 -7.11 2.09 4.07
CA THR A 126 -6.88 0.67 3.80
C THR A 126 -7.89 0.10 2.80
N ASP A 127 -7.98 0.66 1.61
CA ASP A 127 -8.62 -0.05 0.48
C ASP A 127 -7.57 -0.46 -0.55
N ASN A 128 -6.59 0.40 -0.85
CA ASN A 128 -5.60 0.08 -1.89
C ASN A 128 -4.46 -0.83 -1.42
N GLN A 129 -4.12 -0.87 -0.13
CA GLN A 129 -3.01 -1.73 0.32
C GLN A 129 -3.41 -3.21 0.29
N PHE A 130 -4.63 -3.55 0.72
CA PHE A 130 -5.14 -4.92 0.64
C PHE A 130 -5.33 -5.38 -0.81
N GLU A 131 -5.94 -4.56 -1.67
CA GLU A 131 -6.08 -4.89 -3.09
C GLU A 131 -4.71 -5.03 -3.75
N HIS A 132 -3.76 -4.15 -3.45
CA HIS A 132 -2.40 -4.24 -3.97
C HIS A 132 -1.68 -5.50 -3.49
N ASP A 133 -1.78 -5.83 -2.20
CA ASP A 133 -1.16 -7.02 -1.62
C ASP A 133 -1.81 -8.31 -2.16
N LEU A 134 -3.12 -8.29 -2.43
CA LEU A 134 -3.84 -9.38 -3.08
C LEU A 134 -3.41 -9.54 -4.54
N TYR A 135 -3.34 -8.45 -5.31
CA TYR A 135 -2.87 -8.47 -6.70
C TYR A 135 -1.41 -8.93 -6.78
N GLN A 136 -0.55 -8.42 -5.91
CA GLN A 136 0.85 -8.81 -5.83
C GLN A 136 0.99 -10.28 -5.45
N THR A 137 0.15 -10.77 -4.53
CA THR A 137 0.11 -12.21 -4.17
C THR A 137 -0.28 -13.08 -5.37
N ILE A 138 -1.28 -12.66 -6.14
CA ILE A 138 -1.73 -13.40 -7.33
C ILE A 138 -0.65 -13.37 -8.43
N GLU A 139 0.03 -12.24 -8.61
CA GLU A 139 1.18 -12.15 -9.52
C GLU A 139 2.34 -13.03 -9.08
N ASP A 140 2.70 -12.99 -7.80
CA ASP A 140 3.76 -13.82 -7.22
C ASP A 140 3.44 -15.30 -7.42
N ILE A 141 2.19 -15.71 -7.18
CA ILE A 141 1.75 -17.09 -7.40
C ILE A 141 1.85 -17.48 -8.89
N GLY A 142 1.34 -16.62 -9.78
CA GLY A 142 1.36 -16.85 -11.21
C GLY A 142 2.78 -17.01 -11.75
N ASN A 143 3.67 -16.11 -11.33
CA ASN A 143 5.05 -16.06 -11.81
C ASN A 143 5.91 -17.18 -11.17
N PHE A 144 5.73 -17.49 -9.89
CA PHE A 144 6.59 -18.43 -9.17
C PHE A 144 6.15 -19.89 -9.30
N TYR A 145 4.85 -20.20 -9.24
CA TYR A 145 4.37 -21.60 -9.22
C TYR A 145 3.99 -22.15 -10.58
N TYR A 146 3.42 -21.31 -11.44
CA TYR A 146 2.92 -21.74 -12.73
C TYR A 146 3.79 -21.27 -13.90
N GLY A 147 4.51 -20.16 -13.76
CA GLY A 147 5.25 -19.51 -14.83
C GLY A 147 4.38 -18.51 -15.59
N ARG A 148 5.02 -17.44 -16.10
CA ARG A 148 4.37 -16.24 -16.65
C ARG A 148 3.26 -16.56 -17.67
N ASP A 149 3.54 -17.46 -18.61
CA ASP A 149 2.69 -17.77 -19.77
C ASP A 149 1.89 -19.08 -19.63
N SER A 150 1.90 -19.68 -18.45
CA SER A 150 1.06 -20.84 -18.20
C SER A 150 -0.43 -20.47 -18.27
N LYS A 151 -1.25 -21.35 -18.84
CA LYS A 151 -2.71 -21.17 -18.87
C LYS A 151 -3.30 -20.89 -17.48
N ASN A 152 -2.68 -21.46 -16.43
CA ASN A 152 -3.08 -21.28 -15.05
C ASN A 152 -2.77 -19.87 -14.51
N SER A 153 -1.57 -19.35 -14.77
CA SER A 153 -1.19 -17.96 -14.46
C SER A 153 -2.09 -16.96 -15.19
N ILE A 154 -2.34 -17.18 -16.49
CA ILE A 154 -3.20 -16.31 -17.30
C ILE A 154 -4.64 -16.33 -16.78
N ILE A 155 -5.20 -17.50 -16.42
CA ILE A 155 -6.53 -17.60 -15.82
C ILE A 155 -6.60 -16.80 -14.51
N LEU A 156 -5.60 -16.89 -13.63
CA LEU A 156 -5.58 -16.15 -12.37
C LEU A 156 -5.52 -14.63 -12.60
N LYS A 157 -4.64 -14.17 -13.49
CA LYS A 157 -4.50 -12.74 -13.83
C LYS A 157 -5.78 -12.18 -14.46
N MET A 158 -6.31 -12.86 -15.47
CA MET A 158 -7.53 -12.41 -16.15
C MET A 158 -8.74 -12.36 -15.22
N LEU A 159 -8.90 -13.34 -14.32
CA LEU A 159 -10.04 -13.39 -13.41
C LEU A 159 -9.93 -12.39 -12.24
N TYR A 160 -8.77 -12.31 -11.60
CA TYR A 160 -8.65 -11.66 -10.30
C TYR A 160 -7.89 -10.32 -10.32
N ILE A 161 -7.13 -10.04 -11.38
CA ILE A 161 -6.44 -8.74 -11.54
C ILE A 161 -7.19 -7.89 -12.58
N GLU A 162 -7.47 -8.47 -13.74
CA GLU A 162 -8.09 -7.74 -14.86
C GLU A 162 -9.63 -7.74 -14.82
N GLY A 163 -10.23 -8.59 -13.97
CA GLY A 163 -11.68 -8.61 -13.73
C GLY A 163 -12.52 -9.21 -14.87
N PHE A 164 -11.95 -10.00 -15.77
CA PHE A 164 -12.70 -10.69 -16.82
C PHE A 164 -13.66 -11.73 -16.23
N ARG A 165 -14.81 -11.91 -16.90
CA ARG A 165 -15.73 -12.99 -16.52
C ARG A 165 -15.20 -14.32 -17.05
N GLY A 166 -15.42 -15.41 -16.32
CA GLY A 166 -14.91 -16.73 -16.71
C GLY A 166 -15.32 -17.23 -18.11
N LYS A 167 -16.45 -16.75 -18.66
CA LYS A 167 -16.86 -17.04 -20.05
C LYS A 167 -15.96 -16.35 -21.08
N ASP A 168 -15.52 -15.13 -20.77
CA ASP A 168 -14.66 -14.31 -21.63
C ASP A 168 -13.23 -14.87 -21.61
N VAL A 169 -12.74 -15.28 -20.43
CA VAL A 169 -11.46 -16.02 -20.27
C VAL A 169 -11.46 -17.34 -21.03
N ALA A 170 -12.55 -18.11 -20.94
CA ALA A 170 -12.68 -19.39 -21.65
C ALA A 170 -12.59 -19.21 -23.16
N MET A 171 -13.23 -18.17 -23.70
CA MET A 171 -13.19 -17.82 -25.12
C MET A 171 -11.77 -17.47 -25.57
N GLN A 172 -11.07 -16.65 -24.80
CA GLN A 172 -9.71 -16.20 -25.13
C GLN A 172 -8.67 -17.33 -25.09
N LEU A 173 -8.85 -18.30 -24.19
CA LEU A 173 -7.95 -19.45 -24.06
C LEU A 173 -8.34 -20.67 -24.90
N GLY A 174 -9.44 -20.59 -25.66
CA GLY A 174 -9.96 -21.71 -26.46
C GLY A 174 -10.42 -22.90 -25.60
N MET A 175 -11.02 -22.64 -24.44
CA MET A 175 -11.46 -23.64 -23.46
C MET A 175 -12.96 -23.54 -23.18
N THR A 176 -13.53 -24.55 -22.51
CA THR A 176 -14.91 -24.46 -22.01
C THR A 176 -14.94 -23.69 -20.69
N ALA A 177 -16.03 -22.95 -20.43
CA ALA A 177 -16.20 -22.22 -19.17
C ALA A 177 -16.11 -23.14 -17.93
N SER A 178 -16.61 -24.38 -18.05
CA SER A 178 -16.49 -25.39 -16.99
C SER A 178 -15.04 -25.77 -16.70
N ALA A 179 -14.20 -25.91 -17.74
CA ALA A 179 -12.78 -26.20 -17.57
C ALA A 179 -12.02 -25.04 -16.89
N VAL A 180 -12.38 -23.79 -17.17
CA VAL A 180 -11.82 -22.61 -16.47
C VAL A 180 -12.21 -22.61 -15.00
N THR A 181 -13.49 -22.85 -14.68
CA THR A 181 -13.97 -22.92 -13.29
C THR A 181 -13.29 -24.04 -12.51
N GLN A 182 -13.22 -25.25 -13.06
CA GLN A 182 -12.58 -26.40 -12.39
C GLN A 182 -11.09 -26.15 -12.14
N ARG A 183 -10.38 -25.57 -13.13
CA ARG A 183 -8.97 -25.19 -12.97
C ARG A 183 -8.81 -24.13 -11.89
N CYS A 184 -9.64 -23.08 -11.90
CA CYS A 184 -9.62 -22.04 -10.89
C CYS A 184 -9.83 -22.61 -9.49
N GLN A 185 -10.86 -23.43 -9.27
CA GLN A 185 -11.10 -24.08 -7.98
C GLN A 185 -9.91 -24.91 -7.52
N LYS A 186 -9.30 -25.68 -8.43
CA LYS A 186 -8.10 -26.46 -8.11
C LYS A 186 -6.92 -25.56 -7.71
N MET A 187 -6.65 -24.49 -8.46
CA MET A 187 -5.59 -23.52 -8.11
C MET A 187 -5.86 -22.83 -6.78
N MET A 188 -7.11 -22.47 -6.49
CA MET A 188 -7.49 -21.86 -5.22
C MET A 188 -7.18 -22.77 -4.04
N HIS A 189 -7.54 -24.05 -4.12
CA HIS A 189 -7.33 -25.00 -3.02
C HIS A 189 -5.88 -25.47 -2.89
N ASP A 190 -5.22 -25.76 -4.01
CA ASP A 190 -3.90 -26.39 -3.99
C ASP A 190 -2.77 -25.37 -3.77
N VAL A 191 -2.98 -24.10 -4.14
CA VAL A 191 -1.90 -23.10 -4.24
C VAL A 191 -2.29 -21.77 -3.60
N VAL A 192 -3.38 -21.11 -4.05
CA VAL A 192 -3.67 -19.71 -3.64
C VAL A 192 -4.04 -19.60 -2.17
N ILE A 193 -4.98 -20.40 -1.67
CA ILE A 193 -5.42 -20.35 -0.26
C ILE A 193 -4.27 -20.76 0.69
N PRO A 194 -3.52 -21.86 0.45
CA PRO A 194 -2.37 -22.20 1.28
C PRO A 194 -1.29 -21.11 1.29
N TYR A 195 -1.00 -20.51 0.13
CA TYR A 195 -0.04 -19.41 0.03
C TYR A 195 -0.51 -18.20 0.83
N PHE A 196 -1.77 -17.78 0.64
CA PHE A 196 -2.35 -16.64 1.34
C PHE A 196 -2.31 -16.86 2.86
N LYS A 197 -2.79 -18.00 3.37
CA LYS A 197 -2.78 -18.29 4.82
C LYS A 197 -1.40 -18.28 5.47
N LYS A 198 -0.34 -18.50 4.69
CA LYS A 198 1.03 -18.68 5.20
C LYS A 198 1.88 -17.42 5.06
N TYR A 199 1.67 -16.64 4.01
CA TYR A 199 2.47 -15.47 3.66
C TYR A 199 1.72 -14.14 3.83
N PHE A 200 0.41 -14.18 4.05
CA PHE A 200 -0.39 -13.00 4.40
C PHE A 200 -0.39 -12.83 5.92
N ASP A 201 0.33 -11.83 6.42
CA ASP A 201 0.40 -11.53 7.84
C ASP A 201 -0.82 -10.68 8.27
N ALA A 202 -1.82 -11.34 8.85
CA ALA A 202 -2.99 -10.64 9.40
C ALA A 202 -2.68 -9.86 10.69
N SER A 203 -1.46 -9.99 11.27
CA SER A 203 -1.10 -9.29 12.51
C SER A 203 -0.92 -7.77 12.32
N GLU A 204 -0.65 -7.29 11.09
CA GLU A 204 -0.73 -5.87 10.73
C GLU A 204 -2.16 -5.31 10.79
N TYR A 205 -3.18 -6.18 10.72
CA TYR A 205 -4.61 -5.84 10.81
C TYR A 205 -5.26 -6.32 12.12
N GLY A 206 -4.47 -6.85 13.06
CA GLY A 206 -4.95 -7.44 14.32
C GLY A 206 -5.71 -6.49 15.24
N SER A 207 -5.62 -5.17 15.03
CA SER A 207 -6.41 -4.17 15.77
C SER A 207 -7.88 -4.11 15.33
N TYR A 208 -8.24 -4.69 14.17
CA TYR A 208 -9.61 -4.67 13.63
C TYR A 208 -10.47 -5.85 14.06
N LEU A 209 -9.87 -6.94 14.55
CA LEU A 209 -10.60 -8.18 14.88
C LEU A 209 -11.02 -8.28 16.36
N SER A 210 -10.70 -7.30 17.21
CA SER A 210 -11.08 -7.30 18.64
C SER A 210 -12.57 -7.03 18.92
N PHE A 211 -13.44 -7.07 17.91
CA PHE A 211 -14.89 -6.90 18.06
C PHE A 211 -15.72 -8.15 17.69
N ALA A 212 -15.08 -9.29 17.39
CA ALA A 212 -15.80 -10.50 16.98
C ALA A 212 -15.56 -11.72 17.89
N GLU A 213 -15.08 -11.52 19.12
CA GLU A 213 -15.08 -12.55 20.15
C GLU A 213 -16.22 -12.32 21.16
N GLU A 214 -17.46 -12.41 20.68
CA GLU A 214 -18.54 -12.91 21.51
C GLU A 214 -19.61 -13.53 20.59
N ASP A 215 -19.94 -14.78 20.91
CA ASP A 215 -21.01 -15.60 20.32
C ASP A 215 -20.81 -16.13 18.89
N THR A 216 -20.29 -17.36 18.78
CA THR A 216 -21.16 -18.51 18.42
C THR A 216 -20.40 -19.84 18.45
N SER A 217 -20.85 -20.67 19.38
CA SER A 217 -20.52 -22.08 19.55
C SER A 217 -20.96 -22.96 18.38
N VAL A 218 -20.08 -23.86 17.95
CA VAL A 218 -20.27 -25.24 17.50
C VAL A 218 -21.63 -25.63 16.86
N SER A 219 -21.57 -25.92 15.56
CA SER A 219 -22.17 -27.05 14.81
C SER A 219 -22.61 -26.53 13.44
N SER A 220 -22.04 -26.99 12.34
CA SER A 220 -22.65 -28.07 11.55
C SER A 220 -21.76 -28.35 10.35
N ALA A 221 -21.14 -29.52 10.29
CA ALA A 221 -20.56 -30.05 9.07
C ALA A 221 -21.66 -30.69 8.20
N PRO A 222 -21.72 -30.45 6.88
CA PRO A 222 -22.39 -31.37 5.97
C PRO A 222 -21.43 -32.48 5.57
N LYS A 223 -21.70 -33.69 6.07
CA LYS A 223 -21.17 -34.96 5.55
C LYS A 223 -21.84 -35.27 4.20
N MET A 224 -21.07 -35.51 3.14
CA MET A 224 -21.49 -36.34 1.99
C MET A 224 -20.23 -37.08 1.48
N SER A 225 -20.05 -38.36 1.81
CA SER A 225 -20.49 -39.54 1.05
C SER A 225 -19.57 -39.89 -0.14
N MET A 226 -18.61 -40.78 0.13
CA MET A 226 -17.75 -41.48 -0.83
C MET A 226 -18.54 -42.53 -1.64
N PRO A 227 -18.09 -42.87 -2.85
CA PRO A 227 -18.19 -44.24 -3.35
C PRO A 227 -16.82 -44.93 -3.38
N SER A 228 -16.74 -46.10 -2.72
CA SER A 228 -15.67 -47.08 -2.86
C SER A 228 -15.86 -47.93 -4.11
N MET A 229 -14.80 -48.34 -4.82
CA MET A 229 -14.64 -49.70 -5.36
C MET A 229 -13.16 -50.02 -5.69
N MET A 230 -12.65 -51.01 -4.96
CA MET A 230 -11.80 -52.14 -5.34
C MET A 230 -10.65 -51.99 -6.37
N ALA A 231 -9.47 -52.41 -5.88
CA ALA A 231 -8.27 -52.73 -6.62
C ALA A 231 -8.37 -54.04 -7.44
N SER A 232 -7.61 -54.09 -8.54
CA SER A 232 -7.01 -55.26 -9.24
C SER A 232 -6.48 -54.73 -10.59
N ARG A 233 -5.37 -55.14 -11.20
CA ARG A 233 -4.29 -56.12 -10.94
C ARG A 233 -3.15 -55.77 -11.94
N MET A 234 -1.95 -56.28 -11.65
CA MET A 234 -0.75 -56.29 -12.51
C MET A 234 -1.01 -56.65 -13.99
N CYS A 235 -0.16 -56.14 -14.89
CA CYS A 235 0.59 -56.94 -15.85
C CYS A 235 1.87 -56.21 -16.27
N CYS A 236 2.95 -56.98 -16.32
CA CYS A 236 4.29 -56.63 -16.78
C CYS A 236 4.39 -56.95 -18.27
N GLU A 237 5.17 -56.20 -19.05
CA GLU A 237 5.83 -56.74 -20.26
C GLU A 237 7.25 -56.17 -20.37
N GLU A 238 8.21 -57.10 -20.46
CA GLU A 238 9.59 -56.89 -20.91
C GLU A 238 9.63 -56.74 -22.42
N ALA A 239 10.52 -55.88 -22.92
CA ALA A 239 11.10 -56.03 -24.24
C ALA A 239 12.59 -55.64 -24.19
N ALA A 240 13.44 -56.60 -24.54
CA ALA A 240 14.85 -56.39 -24.85
C ALA A 240 15.01 -55.77 -26.25
N ASP A 241 15.95 -54.85 -26.46
CA ASP A 241 17.21 -55.12 -27.19
C ASP A 241 18.07 -53.84 -27.38
N ASN A 242 19.38 -54.06 -27.33
CA ASN A 242 20.55 -53.31 -27.81
C ASN A 242 20.52 -51.79 -28.05
N GLY A 243 21.29 -51.06 -27.23
CA GLY A 243 21.69 -49.67 -27.46
C GLY A 243 22.76 -49.15 -26.49
N ASN A 244 23.85 -49.91 -26.30
CA ASN A 244 24.96 -49.55 -25.40
C ASN A 244 25.79 -48.37 -25.94
N ASN A 245 25.25 -47.15 -25.85
CA ASN A 245 26.01 -45.89 -25.75
C ASN A 245 25.10 -44.68 -25.43
N ILE A 246 23.78 -44.78 -25.62
CA ILE A 246 22.81 -43.74 -25.24
C ILE A 246 22.35 -43.92 -23.78
N PHE A 247 22.20 -45.17 -23.32
CA PHE A 247 21.79 -45.48 -21.95
C PHE A 247 22.81 -45.07 -20.88
N ASN A 248 24.12 -45.12 -21.16
CA ASN A 248 25.12 -44.73 -20.18
C ASN A 248 25.08 -43.23 -19.86
N ASN A 249 24.78 -42.37 -20.85
CA ASN A 249 24.71 -40.93 -20.62
C ASN A 249 23.41 -40.53 -19.91
N LYS A 250 22.30 -41.18 -20.26
CA LYS A 250 21.00 -40.96 -19.61
C LYS A 250 20.99 -41.43 -18.14
N ASN A 251 21.61 -42.58 -17.86
CA ASN A 251 21.77 -43.07 -16.48
C ASN A 251 22.65 -42.14 -15.63
N ASN A 252 23.73 -41.59 -16.22
CA ASN A 252 24.59 -40.64 -15.53
C ASN A 252 23.88 -39.31 -15.21
N MET A 253 23.04 -38.79 -16.11
CA MET A 253 22.31 -37.53 -15.85
C MET A 253 21.20 -37.73 -14.81
N GLU A 254 20.45 -38.83 -14.88
CA GLU A 254 19.46 -39.19 -13.85
C GLU A 254 20.11 -39.33 -12.47
N ASP A 255 21.31 -39.91 -12.40
CA ASP A 255 22.10 -39.99 -11.16
C ASP A 255 22.61 -38.62 -10.68
N MET A 256 22.98 -37.70 -11.58
CA MET A 256 23.38 -36.33 -11.24
C MET A 256 22.22 -35.45 -10.76
N LYS A 257 21.00 -35.68 -11.28
CA LYS A 257 19.76 -34.96 -10.94
C LYS A 257 19.15 -35.44 -9.63
N LYS A 258 19.38 -36.70 -9.27
CA LYS A 258 18.77 -37.36 -8.10
C LYS A 258 19.06 -36.62 -6.79
N GLY A 259 17.99 -36.11 -6.16
CA GLY A 259 18.08 -35.37 -4.90
C GLY A 259 18.62 -33.94 -5.01
N ARG A 260 18.81 -33.44 -6.24
CA ARG A 260 19.34 -32.09 -6.54
C ARG A 260 18.34 -31.22 -7.32
N ILE A 261 17.06 -31.54 -7.14
CA ILE A 261 15.95 -30.71 -7.60
C ILE A 261 15.55 -29.77 -6.47
N THR A 262 15.62 -28.47 -6.75
CA THR A 262 15.09 -27.47 -5.82
C THR A 262 13.59 -27.71 -5.66
N PRO A 263 13.08 -27.88 -4.43
CA PRO A 263 11.66 -28.00 -4.19
C PRO A 263 10.91 -26.80 -4.77
N ARG A 264 9.75 -27.06 -5.40
CA ARG A 264 8.88 -26.00 -5.93
C ARG A 264 8.42 -25.02 -4.84
N TRP A 265 8.40 -25.47 -3.60
CA TRP A 265 7.99 -24.73 -2.42
C TRP A 265 9.10 -24.83 -1.38
N ILE A 266 9.78 -23.72 -1.10
CA ILE A 266 10.76 -23.62 -0.01
C ILE A 266 10.10 -22.77 1.07
N ASP A 267 9.67 -23.42 2.13
CA ASP A 267 8.94 -22.78 3.23
C ASP A 267 9.74 -22.71 4.54
N SER A 268 10.87 -23.40 4.56
CA SER A 268 11.84 -23.45 5.64
C SER A 268 13.17 -23.89 5.05
N LEU A 269 14.26 -23.47 5.70
CA LEU A 269 15.62 -23.87 5.38
C LEU A 269 16.19 -24.61 6.57
N LYS A 270 16.92 -25.70 6.33
CA LYS A 270 17.84 -26.23 7.34
C LYS A 270 18.96 -25.22 7.57
N GLU A 271 19.65 -25.37 8.69
CA GLU A 271 20.73 -24.46 9.13
C GLU A 271 21.85 -24.27 8.08
N ASN A 272 22.07 -25.27 7.22
CA ASN A 272 23.07 -25.21 6.15
C ASN A 272 22.49 -24.96 4.76
N GLU A 273 21.17 -24.75 4.62
CA GLU A 273 20.52 -24.49 3.34
C GLU A 273 20.44 -22.98 3.07
N ILE A 274 20.77 -22.59 1.83
CA ILE A 274 20.81 -21.20 1.39
C ILE A 274 19.83 -21.02 0.24
N PHE A 275 18.89 -20.08 0.40
CA PHE A 275 17.92 -19.72 -0.61
C PHE A 275 18.54 -18.80 -1.66
N VAL A 276 18.72 -19.27 -2.89
CA VAL A 276 19.34 -18.48 -3.97
C VAL A 276 18.26 -17.89 -4.86
N PHE A 277 18.28 -16.56 -5.01
CA PHE A 277 17.19 -15.83 -5.64
C PHE A 277 17.69 -14.73 -6.58
N GLY A 278 16.84 -14.38 -7.55
CA GLY A 278 17.09 -13.26 -8.47
C GLY A 278 16.80 -11.91 -7.81
N SER A 279 17.71 -10.95 -7.95
CA SER A 279 17.61 -9.60 -7.38
C SER A 279 17.90 -8.50 -8.41
N ASN A 280 17.87 -7.24 -7.98
CA ASN A 280 18.44 -6.11 -8.70
C ASN A 280 19.65 -5.55 -7.92
N LEU A 281 20.56 -4.82 -8.60
CA LEU A 281 21.76 -4.25 -7.95
C LEU A 281 21.45 -3.36 -6.76
N ALA A 282 20.32 -2.67 -6.79
CA ALA A 282 19.87 -1.82 -5.68
C ALA A 282 19.36 -2.61 -4.48
N GLY A 283 19.17 -3.93 -4.58
CA GLY A 283 18.63 -4.78 -3.52
C GLY A 283 17.19 -4.47 -3.14
N MET A 284 16.39 -3.99 -4.10
CA MET A 284 14.96 -3.74 -3.90
C MET A 284 14.20 -5.07 -4.00
N HIS A 285 14.02 -5.75 -2.87
CA HIS A 285 13.43 -7.08 -2.76
C HIS A 285 11.90 -7.04 -2.55
N GLY A 286 11.19 -6.27 -3.37
CA GLY A 286 9.76 -5.97 -3.17
C GLY A 286 8.77 -7.01 -3.72
N GLY A 287 9.21 -7.99 -4.50
CA GLY A 287 8.31 -8.97 -5.13
C GLY A 287 8.93 -10.34 -5.37
N GLY A 288 8.09 -11.34 -5.62
CA GLY A 288 8.48 -12.72 -5.94
C GLY A 288 9.45 -13.35 -4.93
N ALA A 289 10.39 -14.15 -5.45
CA ALA A 289 11.39 -14.85 -4.63
C ALA A 289 12.24 -13.90 -3.76
N ALA A 290 12.50 -12.68 -4.22
CA ALA A 290 13.26 -11.69 -3.46
C ALA A 290 12.50 -11.25 -2.20
N ARG A 291 11.19 -11.03 -2.30
CA ARG A 291 10.34 -10.69 -1.15
C ARG A 291 10.32 -11.83 -0.14
N ILE A 292 10.16 -13.08 -0.60
CA ILE A 292 10.21 -14.27 0.26
C ILE A 292 11.56 -14.37 0.98
N ALA A 293 12.67 -14.16 0.27
CA ALA A 293 14.00 -14.17 0.87
C ALA A 293 14.14 -13.10 1.97
N CYS A 294 13.57 -11.91 1.77
CA CYS A 294 13.60 -10.82 2.74
C CYS A 294 12.75 -11.11 3.98
N LEU A 295 11.54 -11.64 3.80
CA LEU A 295 10.60 -11.89 4.89
C LEU A 295 10.96 -13.11 5.73
N HIS A 296 11.51 -14.17 5.11
CA HIS A 296 11.63 -15.47 5.76
C HIS A 296 13.07 -15.98 5.90
N PHE A 297 13.99 -15.56 5.04
CA PHE A 297 15.33 -16.16 4.94
C PHE A 297 16.47 -15.15 5.15
N GLY A 298 16.15 -13.96 5.67
CA GLY A 298 17.13 -12.97 6.12
C GLY A 298 17.84 -12.20 5.02
N ALA A 299 17.27 -12.11 3.82
CA ALA A 299 17.78 -11.19 2.81
C ALA A 299 17.55 -9.72 3.25
N VAL A 300 18.49 -8.85 2.92
CA VAL A 300 18.52 -7.46 3.40
C VAL A 300 18.11 -6.51 2.28
N MET A 301 17.12 -5.65 2.52
CA MET A 301 16.77 -4.56 1.61
C MET A 301 17.97 -3.66 1.38
N GLY A 302 18.23 -3.30 0.11
CA GLY A 302 19.39 -2.51 -0.29
C GLY A 302 20.63 -3.33 -0.65
N LYS A 303 20.62 -4.66 -0.44
CA LYS A 303 21.74 -5.55 -0.76
C LYS A 303 21.40 -6.54 -1.88
N GLY A 304 21.74 -6.16 -3.11
CA GLY A 304 21.41 -6.90 -4.32
C GLY A 304 22.32 -8.06 -4.71
N VAL A 305 23.45 -8.25 -4.01
CA VAL A 305 24.51 -9.19 -4.41
C VAL A 305 25.01 -10.02 -3.23
N GLY A 306 25.17 -11.33 -3.46
CA GLY A 306 25.90 -12.23 -2.57
C GLY A 306 25.11 -12.72 -1.37
N LEU A 307 25.83 -13.36 -0.44
CA LEU A 307 25.27 -13.98 0.76
C LEU A 307 24.74 -12.95 1.77
N GLN A 308 23.54 -13.20 2.31
CA GLN A 308 22.86 -12.40 3.33
C GLN A 308 21.84 -13.24 4.10
N GLY A 309 22.01 -13.34 5.42
CA GLY A 309 21.22 -14.28 6.21
C GLY A 309 21.41 -15.71 5.69
N GLN A 310 20.30 -16.43 5.48
CA GLN A 310 20.26 -17.73 4.81
C GLN A 310 19.85 -17.60 3.33
N SER A 311 20.22 -16.48 2.69
CA SER A 311 19.88 -16.20 1.30
C SER A 311 21.10 -15.75 0.49
N TYR A 312 21.11 -16.02 -0.82
CA TYR A 312 22.14 -15.53 -1.74
C TYR A 312 21.49 -14.81 -2.92
N ALA A 313 21.85 -13.55 -3.14
CA ALA A 313 21.26 -12.72 -4.19
C ALA A 313 22.11 -12.72 -5.47
N ILE A 314 21.46 -12.99 -6.61
CA ILE A 314 22.06 -12.90 -7.95
C ILE A 314 21.32 -11.80 -8.74
N PRO A 315 21.97 -10.67 -9.07
CA PRO A 315 21.38 -9.65 -9.92
C PRO A 315 20.96 -10.17 -11.29
N THR A 316 19.70 -9.95 -11.66
CA THR A 316 19.13 -10.37 -12.96
C THR A 316 18.41 -9.26 -13.71
N MET A 317 18.44 -8.01 -13.23
CA MET A 317 17.63 -6.90 -13.76
C MET A 317 18.46 -5.78 -14.41
N GLN A 318 19.69 -6.05 -14.83
CA GLN A 318 20.65 -5.01 -15.29
C GLN A 318 20.86 -4.98 -16.81
N GLY A 319 20.10 -5.77 -17.57
CA GLY A 319 20.28 -5.92 -19.00
C GLY A 319 20.00 -7.35 -19.43
N GLY A 320 20.68 -7.83 -20.47
CA GLY A 320 20.55 -9.20 -20.96
C GLY A 320 21.39 -10.21 -20.19
N VAL A 321 21.31 -11.47 -20.61
CA VAL A 321 21.99 -12.65 -20.02
C VAL A 321 23.48 -12.41 -19.75
N GLU A 322 24.19 -11.74 -20.65
CA GLU A 322 25.63 -11.46 -20.48
C GLU A 322 25.96 -10.57 -19.28
N THR A 323 25.02 -9.74 -18.82
CA THR A 323 25.20 -8.94 -17.60
C THR A 323 25.00 -9.75 -16.32
N ILE A 324 24.31 -10.90 -16.42
CA ILE A 324 23.99 -11.82 -15.31
C ILE A 324 25.13 -12.82 -15.12
N ARG A 325 25.76 -13.26 -16.21
CA ARG A 325 26.85 -14.26 -16.23
C ARG A 325 27.95 -14.03 -15.18
N PRO A 326 28.49 -12.81 -14.97
CA PRO A 326 29.49 -12.59 -13.93
C PRO A 326 29.01 -12.94 -12.52
N TYR A 327 27.76 -12.60 -12.18
CA TYR A 327 27.19 -12.89 -10.85
C TYR A 327 26.87 -14.37 -10.65
N VAL A 328 26.50 -15.07 -11.72
CA VAL A 328 26.35 -16.54 -11.67
C VAL A 328 27.72 -17.19 -11.49
N ASN A 329 28.76 -16.73 -12.18
CA ASN A 329 30.12 -17.23 -11.98
C ASN A 329 30.60 -16.99 -10.54
N ASP A 330 30.39 -15.78 -10.00
CA ASP A 330 30.73 -15.46 -8.60
C ASP A 330 29.98 -16.39 -7.62
N PHE A 331 28.70 -16.68 -7.89
CA PHE A 331 27.92 -17.63 -7.10
C PHE A 331 28.48 -19.06 -7.17
N LEU A 332 28.81 -19.54 -8.36
CA LEU A 332 29.37 -20.88 -8.56
C LEU A 332 30.74 -21.01 -7.88
N ASP A 333 31.58 -19.99 -8.01
CA ASP A 333 32.86 -19.94 -7.32
C ASP A 333 32.67 -19.90 -5.79
N PHE A 334 31.71 -19.13 -5.29
CA PHE A 334 31.36 -19.12 -3.87
C PHE A 334 30.91 -20.50 -3.39
N ALA A 335 29.93 -21.11 -4.08
CA ALA A 335 29.41 -22.42 -3.72
C ALA A 335 30.48 -23.53 -3.75
N LYS A 336 31.47 -23.42 -4.64
CA LYS A 336 32.60 -24.34 -4.72
C LYS A 336 33.52 -24.27 -3.49
N HIS A 337 33.70 -23.07 -2.93
CA HIS A 337 34.49 -22.85 -1.72
C HIS A 337 33.73 -23.16 -0.42
N HIS A 338 32.40 -23.38 -0.50
CA HIS A 338 31.51 -23.63 0.63
C HIS A 338 30.74 -24.96 0.49
N PRO A 339 31.42 -26.13 0.41
CA PRO A 339 30.77 -27.43 0.25
C PRO A 339 29.87 -27.83 1.42
N GLU A 340 30.01 -27.18 2.59
CA GLU A 340 29.16 -27.36 3.78
C GLU A 340 27.75 -26.78 3.61
N MET A 341 27.60 -25.77 2.74
CA MET A 341 26.32 -25.10 2.46
C MET A 341 25.61 -25.77 1.28
N GLN A 342 24.29 -25.91 1.38
CA GLN A 342 23.42 -26.44 0.33
C GLN A 342 22.61 -25.31 -0.31
N PHE A 343 22.90 -25.02 -1.58
CA PHE A 343 22.27 -23.91 -2.30
C PHE A 343 21.03 -24.38 -3.04
N LEU A 344 19.88 -23.82 -2.67
CA LEU A 344 18.59 -24.08 -3.32
C LEU A 344 18.32 -22.96 -4.32
N VAL A 345 18.64 -23.21 -5.59
CA VAL A 345 18.47 -22.23 -6.67
C VAL A 345 17.01 -22.18 -7.09
N THR A 346 16.39 -21.01 -6.96
CA THR A 346 15.04 -20.76 -7.49
C THR A 346 15.09 -20.60 -9.02
N PRO A 347 13.95 -20.51 -9.73
CA PRO A 347 13.92 -20.09 -11.15
C PRO A 347 14.38 -18.63 -11.33
N ILE A 348 15.67 -18.39 -11.12
CA ILE A 348 16.31 -17.06 -11.09
C ILE A 348 16.12 -16.41 -12.46
N GLY A 349 15.61 -15.18 -12.47
CA GLY A 349 15.35 -14.43 -13.71
C GLY A 349 14.01 -14.75 -14.38
N CYS A 350 13.39 -15.90 -14.10
CA CYS A 350 12.16 -16.34 -14.80
C CYS A 350 10.84 -15.76 -14.25
N GLY A 351 10.92 -15.01 -13.15
CA GLY A 351 9.78 -14.25 -12.61
C GLY A 351 9.72 -12.83 -13.15
N ILE A 352 10.07 -11.87 -12.30
CA ILE A 352 9.94 -10.42 -12.58
C ILE A 352 10.88 -9.96 -13.71
N ALA A 353 12.08 -10.52 -13.80
CA ALA A 353 13.04 -10.13 -14.84
C ALA A 353 12.64 -10.61 -16.25
N GLY A 354 11.77 -11.63 -16.34
CA GLY A 354 11.13 -12.05 -17.58
C GLY A 354 12.02 -12.84 -18.55
N PHE A 355 13.06 -13.51 -18.05
CA PHE A 355 13.85 -14.46 -18.84
C PHE A 355 13.18 -15.82 -18.91
N GLU A 356 13.42 -16.56 -19.98
CA GLU A 356 13.01 -17.97 -20.04
C GLU A 356 14.09 -18.87 -19.43
N ALA A 357 13.73 -20.13 -19.14
CA ALA A 357 14.70 -21.09 -18.59
C ALA A 357 15.86 -21.30 -19.57
N GLU A 358 15.59 -21.25 -20.87
CA GLU A 358 16.55 -21.38 -21.97
C GLU A 358 17.60 -20.25 -21.98
N ASP A 359 17.26 -19.08 -21.44
CA ASP A 359 18.18 -17.94 -21.35
C ASP A 359 19.15 -18.08 -20.17
N ILE A 360 18.66 -18.58 -19.02
CA ILE A 360 19.39 -18.56 -17.75
C ILE A 360 20.05 -19.90 -17.42
N ALA A 361 19.38 -21.02 -17.66
CA ALA A 361 19.88 -22.34 -17.30
C ALA A 361 21.28 -22.66 -17.89
N PRO A 362 21.63 -22.25 -19.13
CA PRO A 362 22.99 -22.44 -19.66
C PRO A 362 24.10 -21.78 -18.83
N LEU A 363 23.78 -20.74 -18.04
CA LEU A 363 24.75 -20.12 -17.12
C LEU A 363 25.12 -21.03 -15.95
N PHE A 364 24.26 -22.01 -15.62
CA PHE A 364 24.43 -22.95 -14.52
C PHE A 364 24.96 -24.32 -14.97
N GLU A 365 25.46 -24.46 -16.20
CA GLU A 365 25.88 -25.77 -16.74
C GLU A 365 26.95 -26.45 -15.87
N SER A 366 27.91 -25.69 -15.35
CA SER A 366 28.96 -26.20 -14.45
C SER A 366 28.41 -26.66 -13.09
N ALA A 367 27.22 -26.21 -12.69
CA ALA A 367 26.58 -26.66 -11.46
C ALA A 367 26.23 -28.16 -11.52
N LYS A 368 26.16 -28.79 -12.71
CA LYS A 368 25.95 -30.25 -12.85
C LYS A 368 26.95 -31.06 -12.03
N GLU A 369 28.20 -30.60 -11.94
CA GLU A 369 29.27 -31.28 -11.21
C GLU A 369 29.32 -30.92 -9.71
N MET A 370 28.56 -29.89 -9.28
CA MET A 370 28.61 -29.34 -7.92
C MET A 370 27.53 -29.93 -7.02
N LYS A 371 27.88 -30.90 -6.18
CA LYS A 371 26.92 -31.67 -5.35
C LYS A 371 26.10 -30.83 -4.37
N ASN A 372 26.58 -29.64 -4.02
CA ASN A 372 25.94 -28.77 -3.04
C ASN A 372 25.03 -27.69 -3.67
N ILE A 373 24.70 -27.82 -4.96
CA ILE A 373 23.74 -26.97 -5.65
C ILE A 373 22.56 -27.84 -6.12
N SER A 374 21.36 -27.44 -5.72
CA SER A 374 20.10 -27.89 -6.30
C SER A 374 19.58 -26.84 -7.27
N LEU A 375 19.11 -27.28 -8.45
CA LEU A 375 18.53 -26.42 -9.48
C LEU A 375 17.03 -26.72 -9.65
N PRO A 376 16.24 -25.75 -10.14
CA PRO A 376 14.85 -26.01 -10.52
C PRO A 376 14.76 -27.09 -11.60
N GLU A 377 13.66 -27.84 -11.61
CA GLU A 377 13.40 -28.85 -12.63
C GLU A 377 13.48 -28.28 -14.06
N SER A 378 12.96 -27.08 -14.28
CA SER A 378 13.02 -26.40 -15.58
C SER A 378 14.44 -26.07 -16.04
N PHE A 379 15.39 -25.86 -15.13
CA PHE A 379 16.78 -25.62 -15.51
C PHE A 379 17.46 -26.93 -15.89
N TRP A 380 17.18 -28.00 -15.14
CA TRP A 380 17.67 -29.34 -15.47
C TRP A 380 17.19 -29.79 -16.86
N GLU A 381 15.93 -29.55 -17.22
CA GLU A 381 15.39 -29.90 -18.53
C GLU A 381 16.12 -29.22 -19.71
N VAL A 382 16.70 -28.04 -19.50
CA VAL A 382 17.44 -27.29 -20.53
C VAL A 382 18.89 -27.74 -20.66
N ILE A 383 19.53 -28.11 -19.54
CA ILE A 383 20.97 -28.46 -19.50
C ILE A 383 21.24 -29.97 -19.48
N GLU A 384 20.19 -30.78 -19.63
CA GLU A 384 20.20 -32.25 -19.76
C GLU A 384 20.88 -32.74 -21.04
#